data_AF-E0QT47-F1
#
_entry.id   AF-E0QT47-F1
#
_cell.length_a   1.000
_cell.length_b   1.000
_cell.length_c   1.000
_cell.angle_alpha   90.00
_cell.angle_beta   90.00
_cell.angle_gamma   90.00
#
_symmetry.space_group_name_H-M   'P 1'
#
loop_
_entity.id
_entity.type
_entity.pdbx_description
1 polymer ?
#
loop_
_entity_poly.entity_id
_entity_poly.type
_entity_poly.pdbx_seq_one_letter_code
_entity_poly.pdbx_strand_id
1 'polypeptide(L)'
;MTGGFPPAVTRVFTRLQAPTKTQTRQNWLRAVAVRTTRQHPDLAAELVKILGIELRGNEANPLGNLSIEEIAVCYGALLATLDSRRRSAGQFFTPDDAAAFMAAQSRDFPAGTWLDPCCGVGNLAWHLVAAQSNPARFVRENLVLIDVDETALRSAVALLGADFLSGGDHEGLAQLWAKASNRDFLSKSGLAPHENITDSGQTRRREKLGF
;
A
#
# COMPACT_ATOMS: atom_id res chain seq x y z
N MET A 1 24.62 -15.81 11.93
CA MET A 1 24.40 -15.09 10.66
C MET A 1 24.27 -13.61 10.96
N THR A 2 25.33 -12.82 10.77
CA THR A 2 25.28 -11.35 10.90
C THR A 2 24.95 -10.76 9.53
N GLY A 3 23.72 -10.94 9.07
CA GLY A 3 23.24 -10.36 7.83
C GLY A 3 22.80 -8.91 8.08
N GLY A 4 23.65 -7.94 7.75
CA GLY A 4 23.24 -6.54 7.71
C GLY A 4 22.18 -6.32 6.62
N PHE A 5 21.31 -5.32 6.80
CA PHE A 5 20.41 -4.90 5.74
C PHE A 5 21.20 -4.47 4.50
N PRO A 6 20.61 -4.57 3.29
CA PRO A 6 21.18 -3.96 2.10
C PRO A 6 21.59 -2.49 2.36
N PRO A 7 22.68 -1.98 1.75
CA PRO A 7 23.16 -0.61 2.01
C PRO A 7 22.10 0.47 1.81
N ALA A 8 21.21 0.29 0.83
CA ALA A 8 20.10 1.20 0.57
C ALA A 8 19.11 1.27 1.74
N VAL A 9 18.72 0.11 2.27
CA VAL A 9 17.82 -0.01 3.42
C VAL A 9 18.45 0.60 4.67
N THR A 10 19.74 0.30 4.94
CA THR A 10 20.47 0.87 6.07
C THR A 10 20.47 2.41 6.02
N ARG A 11 20.76 2.98 4.85
CA ARG A 11 20.77 4.44 4.65
C ARG A 11 19.40 5.07 4.92
N VAL A 12 18.32 4.50 4.39
CA VAL A 12 16.95 5.00 4.61
C VAL A 12 16.57 4.88 6.08
N PHE A 13 16.82 3.71 6.67
CA PHE A 13 16.54 3.44 8.07
C PHE A 13 17.23 4.48 8.98
N THR A 14 18.54 4.65 8.86
CA THR A 14 19.31 5.62 9.66
C THR A 14 18.82 7.05 9.46
N ARG A 15 18.39 7.40 8.24
CA ARG A 15 17.91 8.75 7.94
C ARG A 15 16.53 9.06 8.51
N LEU A 16 15.63 8.08 8.50
CA LEU A 16 14.22 8.30 8.85
C LEU A 16 13.91 7.99 10.32
N GLN A 17 14.73 7.16 10.97
CA GLN A 17 14.60 6.87 12.39
C GLN A 17 14.72 8.15 13.23
N ALA A 18 13.86 8.27 14.22
CA ALA A 18 13.85 9.37 15.18
C ALA A 18 13.68 8.85 16.62
N PRO A 19 13.93 9.67 17.66
CA PRO A 19 13.79 9.25 19.05
C PRO A 19 12.39 8.76 19.43
N THR A 20 11.35 9.19 18.71
CA THR A 20 9.96 8.79 18.98
C THR A 20 9.34 8.05 17.79
N LYS A 21 8.37 7.17 18.11
CA LYS A 21 7.60 6.44 17.09
C LYS A 21 6.83 7.39 16.18
N THR A 22 6.19 8.39 16.77
CA THR A 22 5.42 9.41 16.04
C THR A 22 6.30 10.15 15.04
N GLN A 23 7.49 10.59 15.45
CA GLN A 23 8.37 11.33 14.56
C GLN A 23 8.99 10.44 13.47
N THR A 24 9.29 9.18 13.79
CA THR A 24 9.73 8.20 12.78
C THR A 24 8.64 7.97 11.71
N ARG A 25 7.37 7.84 12.13
CA ARG A 25 6.23 7.71 11.20
C ARG A 25 6.02 8.97 10.35
N GLN A 26 6.16 10.16 10.94
CA GLN A 26 6.09 11.42 10.20
C GLN A 26 7.23 11.55 9.17
N ASN A 27 8.45 11.15 9.54
CA ASN A 27 9.59 11.12 8.62
C ASN A 27 9.36 10.14 7.47
N TRP A 28 8.78 8.97 7.76
CA TRP A 28 8.37 7.99 6.75
C TRP A 28 7.33 8.56 5.77
N LEU A 29 6.21 9.07 6.28
CA LEU A 29 5.14 9.63 5.43
C LEU A 29 5.64 10.81 4.61
N ARG A 30 6.52 11.64 5.17
CA ARG A 30 7.20 12.70 4.45
C ARG A 30 8.06 12.17 3.30
N ALA A 31 8.84 11.12 3.54
CA ALA A 31 9.65 10.49 2.50
C ALA A 31 8.80 9.89 1.37
N VAL A 32 7.66 9.27 1.70
CA VAL A 32 6.69 8.78 0.72
C VAL A 32 6.09 9.95 -0.06
N ALA A 33 5.67 11.03 0.62
CA ALA A 33 5.13 12.22 -0.02
C ALA A 33 6.12 12.84 -0.99
N VAL A 34 7.39 13.01 -0.61
CA VAL A 34 8.41 13.54 -1.52
C VAL A 34 8.58 12.65 -2.75
N ARG A 35 8.59 11.33 -2.60
CA ARG A 35 8.68 10.41 -3.75
C ARG A 35 7.50 10.58 -4.68
N THR A 36 6.28 10.42 -4.16
CA THR A 36 5.07 10.35 -4.98
C THR A 36 4.75 11.70 -5.62
N THR A 37 4.94 12.81 -4.92
CA THR A 37 4.70 14.16 -5.47
C THR A 37 5.75 14.59 -6.49
N ARG A 38 6.98 14.08 -6.43
CA ARG A 38 7.99 14.31 -7.48
C ARG A 38 7.70 13.51 -8.74
N GLN A 39 7.13 12.32 -8.58
CA GLN A 39 6.70 11.45 -9.69
C GLN A 39 5.44 11.98 -10.36
N HIS A 40 4.48 12.47 -9.56
CA HIS A 40 3.21 13.06 -10.00
C HIS A 40 2.96 14.44 -9.37
N PRO A 41 3.58 15.50 -9.89
CA PRO A 41 3.41 16.87 -9.37
C PRO A 41 1.96 17.39 -9.49
N ASP A 42 1.24 16.88 -10.48
CA ASP A 42 -0.17 17.15 -10.75
C ASP A 42 -1.12 16.58 -9.69
N LEU A 43 -0.80 15.43 -9.10
CA LEU A 43 -1.57 14.82 -8.00
C LEU A 43 -1.06 15.24 -6.60
N ALA A 44 -0.14 16.20 -6.54
CA ALA A 44 0.62 16.43 -5.32
C ALA A 44 -0.25 16.89 -4.14
N ALA A 45 -1.27 17.70 -4.37
CA ALA A 45 -2.15 18.21 -3.32
C ALA A 45 -2.93 17.08 -2.63
N GLU A 46 -3.47 16.15 -3.42
CA GLU A 46 -4.22 14.99 -2.96
C GLU A 46 -3.30 13.98 -2.26
N LEU A 47 -2.12 13.71 -2.82
CA LEU A 47 -1.14 12.81 -2.21
C LEU A 47 -0.69 13.31 -0.82
N VAL A 48 -0.41 14.60 -0.69
CA VAL A 48 -0.06 15.27 0.58
C VAL A 48 -1.22 15.18 1.57
N LYS A 49 -2.46 15.41 1.11
CA LYS A 49 -3.67 15.28 1.94
C LYS A 49 -3.89 13.85 2.44
N ILE A 50 -3.74 12.84 1.57
CA ILE A 50 -3.87 11.42 1.92
C ILE A 50 -2.79 11.04 2.94
N LEU A 51 -1.55 11.47 2.73
CA LEU A 51 -0.44 11.17 3.64
C LEU A 51 -0.51 11.96 4.95
N GLY A 52 -1.28 13.05 5.01
CA GLY A 52 -1.45 13.85 6.22
C GLY A 52 -0.16 14.56 6.66
N ILE A 53 0.69 14.93 5.71
CA ILE A 53 1.97 15.60 5.95
C ILE A 53 2.02 16.88 5.14
N GLU A 54 2.59 17.93 5.73
CA GLU A 54 3.00 19.12 4.99
C GLU A 54 4.45 18.96 4.51
N LEU A 55 4.65 19.17 3.20
CA LEU A 55 5.98 19.21 2.60
C LEU A 55 6.58 20.61 2.74
N ARG A 56 7.85 20.66 3.14
CA ARG A 56 8.67 21.86 3.10
C ARG A 56 9.38 21.91 1.75
N GLY A 57 9.64 23.11 1.24
CA GLY A 57 10.38 23.28 -0.02
C GLY A 57 11.74 22.56 0.02
N ASN A 58 12.12 21.90 -1.08
CA ASN A 58 13.41 21.24 -1.30
C ASN A 58 13.78 20.10 -0.32
N GLU A 59 12.80 19.29 0.07
CA GLU A 59 13.06 18.08 0.85
C GLU A 59 13.77 16.99 0.04
N ALA A 60 14.67 16.24 0.67
CA ALA A 60 15.36 15.13 0.03
C ALA A 60 14.42 13.95 -0.26
N ASN A 61 14.71 13.21 -1.33
CA ASN A 61 13.95 12.01 -1.71
C ASN A 61 14.73 10.72 -1.37
N PRO A 62 14.69 10.23 -0.13
CA PRO A 62 15.45 9.03 0.25
C PRO A 62 14.90 7.74 -0.37
N LEU A 63 13.67 7.75 -0.88
CA LEU A 63 13.00 6.60 -1.50
C LEU A 63 13.06 6.63 -3.04
N GLY A 64 13.69 7.63 -3.65
CA GLY A 64 13.49 7.95 -5.07
C GLY A 64 13.92 6.87 -6.07
N ASN A 65 14.90 6.04 -5.72
CA ASN A 65 15.42 4.99 -6.60
C ASN A 65 15.17 3.58 -6.07
N LEU A 66 14.27 3.45 -5.09
CA LEU A 66 13.99 2.16 -4.46
C LEU A 66 12.87 1.42 -5.20
N SER A 67 13.01 0.11 -5.35
CA SER A 67 11.90 -0.75 -5.75
C SER A 67 10.80 -0.79 -4.66
N ILE A 68 9.61 -1.29 -5.00
CA ILE A 68 8.56 -1.49 -4.00
C ILE A 68 8.99 -2.45 -2.89
N GLU A 69 9.76 -3.48 -3.24
CA GLU A 69 10.39 -4.40 -2.28
C GLU A 69 11.27 -3.64 -1.28
N GLU A 70 12.20 -2.83 -1.78
CA GLU A 70 13.13 -2.09 -0.94
C GLU A 70 12.40 -1.11 -0.03
N ILE A 71 11.33 -0.48 -0.51
CA ILE A 71 10.45 0.37 0.32
C ILE A 71 9.79 -0.45 1.43
N ALA A 72 9.22 -1.61 1.10
CA ALA A 72 8.58 -2.50 2.07
C ALA A 72 9.57 -2.97 3.14
N VAL A 73 10.79 -3.34 2.74
CA VAL A 73 11.87 -3.70 3.66
C VAL A 73 12.28 -2.52 4.54
N CYS A 74 12.41 -1.31 3.98
CA CYS A 74 12.71 -0.10 4.76
C CYS A 74 11.64 0.18 5.83
N TYR A 75 10.36 0.09 5.46
CA TYR A 75 9.27 0.30 6.41
C TYR A 75 9.26 -0.78 7.50
N GLY A 76 9.43 -2.05 7.11
CA GLY A 76 9.52 -3.17 8.04
C GLY A 76 10.67 -3.02 9.04
N ALA A 77 11.84 -2.57 8.57
CA ALA A 77 13.00 -2.30 9.42
C ALA A 77 12.72 -1.19 10.44
N LEU A 78 12.07 -0.09 10.02
CA LEU A 78 11.64 0.98 10.92
C LEU A 78 10.63 0.43 11.96
N LEU A 79 9.59 -0.29 11.52
CA LEU A 79 8.59 -0.88 12.41
C LEU A 79 9.18 -1.82 13.47
N ALA A 80 10.17 -2.64 13.10
CA ALA A 80 10.85 -3.56 14.02
C ALA A 80 11.65 -2.85 15.14
N THR A 81 11.87 -1.54 15.01
CA THR A 81 12.42 -0.69 16.09
C THR A 81 11.34 0.04 16.87
N LEU A 82 10.18 0.29 16.24
CA LEU A 82 9.03 0.90 16.90
C LEU A 82 8.28 -0.10 17.78
N ASP A 83 8.33 -1.40 17.50
CA ASP A 83 7.72 -2.43 18.34
C ASP A 83 8.63 -3.65 18.47
N SER A 84 9.19 -3.87 19.66
CA SER A 84 10.06 -5.01 19.94
C SER A 84 9.34 -6.36 19.86
N ARG A 85 8.03 -6.40 20.10
CA ARG A 85 7.20 -7.63 19.94
C ARG A 85 7.11 -8.06 18.49
N ARG A 86 7.21 -7.10 17.57
CA ARG A 86 7.24 -7.37 16.14
C ARG A 86 8.54 -8.05 15.72
N ARG A 87 9.66 -7.73 16.36
CA ARG A 87 10.96 -8.35 16.04
C ARG A 87 10.97 -9.89 16.20
N SER A 88 10.15 -10.43 17.10
CA SER A 88 10.04 -11.88 17.36
C SER A 88 8.90 -12.59 16.62
N ALA A 89 8.00 -11.86 15.95
CA ALA A 89 6.79 -12.43 15.33
C ALA A 89 6.91 -12.68 13.81
N GLY A 90 8.10 -12.52 13.22
CA GLY A 90 8.37 -12.79 11.81
C GLY A 90 8.35 -11.54 10.92
N GLN A 91 8.26 -11.73 9.60
CA GLN A 91 8.17 -10.65 8.63
C GLN A 91 6.72 -10.11 8.56
N PHE A 92 6.57 -8.78 8.62
CA PHE A 92 5.27 -8.07 8.52
C PHE A 92 4.90 -7.68 7.10
N PHE A 93 5.63 -8.21 6.11
CA PHE A 93 5.40 -7.94 4.70
C PHE A 93 5.60 -9.22 3.91
N THR A 94 4.85 -9.34 2.82
CA THR A 94 5.00 -10.43 1.85
C THR A 94 6.35 -10.29 1.14
N PRO A 95 7.25 -11.29 1.22
CA PRO A 95 8.47 -11.33 0.42
C PRO A 95 8.18 -11.10 -1.06
N ASP A 96 9.11 -10.45 -1.76
CA ASP A 96 8.86 -10.00 -3.13
C ASP A 96 8.63 -11.16 -4.11
N ASP A 97 9.39 -12.24 -3.96
CA ASP A 97 9.24 -13.45 -4.75
C ASP A 97 7.88 -14.12 -4.55
N ALA A 98 7.40 -14.19 -3.31
CA ALA A 98 6.08 -14.68 -2.98
C ALA A 98 4.97 -13.77 -3.54
N ALA A 99 5.13 -12.44 -3.41
CA ALA A 99 4.18 -11.47 -3.94
C ALA A 99 4.08 -11.56 -5.48
N ALA A 100 5.21 -11.59 -6.17
CA ALA A 100 5.27 -11.75 -7.62
C ALA A 100 4.69 -13.10 -8.07
N PHE A 101 5.00 -14.19 -7.36
CA PHE A 101 4.43 -15.51 -7.65
C PHE A 101 2.90 -15.52 -7.51
N MET A 102 2.38 -15.01 -6.38
CA MET A 102 0.94 -14.93 -6.14
C MET A 102 0.24 -14.05 -7.19
N ALA A 103 0.84 -12.91 -7.54
CA ALA A 103 0.33 -12.03 -8.58
C ALA A 103 0.31 -12.70 -9.95
N ALA A 104 1.33 -13.52 -10.29
CA ALA A 104 1.34 -14.25 -11.55
C ALA A 104 0.17 -15.24 -11.66
N GLN A 105 -0.20 -15.91 -10.56
CA GLN A 105 -1.36 -16.81 -10.49
C GLN A 105 -2.69 -16.06 -10.57
N SER A 106 -2.74 -14.80 -10.11
CA SER A 106 -3.97 -14.00 -10.11
C SER A 106 -4.59 -13.80 -11.51
N ARG A 107 -3.79 -13.91 -12.56
CA ARG A 107 -4.22 -13.73 -13.96
C ARG A 107 -5.21 -14.79 -14.43
N ASP A 108 -5.23 -15.95 -13.77
CA ASP A 108 -6.15 -17.04 -14.09
C ASP A 108 -7.47 -16.94 -13.30
N PHE A 109 -7.59 -15.95 -12.40
CA PHE A 109 -8.80 -15.75 -11.60
C PHE A 109 -9.81 -14.88 -12.37
N PRO A 110 -11.12 -15.03 -12.08
CA PRO A 110 -12.14 -14.16 -12.65
C PRO A 110 -11.86 -12.68 -12.34
N ALA A 111 -12.23 -11.82 -13.29
CA ALA A 111 -12.27 -10.38 -13.03
C ALA A 111 -13.25 -10.07 -11.89
N GLY A 112 -12.90 -9.12 -11.03
CA GLY A 112 -13.69 -8.76 -9.88
C GLY A 112 -13.01 -7.73 -8.98
N THR A 113 -13.58 -7.52 -7.80
CA THR A 113 -12.96 -6.70 -6.75
C THR A 113 -11.99 -7.56 -5.95
N TRP A 114 -10.79 -7.04 -5.75
CA TRP A 114 -9.71 -7.66 -5.00
C TRP A 114 -9.48 -6.92 -3.70
N LEU A 115 -9.41 -7.69 -2.62
CA LEU A 115 -9.19 -7.19 -1.28
C LEU A 115 -7.82 -7.61 -0.79
N ASP A 116 -7.03 -6.64 -0.35
CA ASP A 116 -5.84 -6.88 0.45
C ASP A 116 -6.14 -6.48 1.91
N PRO A 117 -6.47 -7.45 2.80
CA PRO A 117 -6.97 -7.19 4.14
C PRO A 117 -5.89 -6.76 5.14
N CYS A 118 -4.62 -6.81 4.75
CA CYS A 118 -3.45 -6.47 5.56
C CYS A 118 -2.32 -5.94 4.67
N CYS A 119 -2.63 -4.91 3.90
CA CYS A 119 -1.83 -4.50 2.75
C CYS A 119 -0.43 -3.97 3.06
N GLY A 120 -0.14 -3.60 4.31
CA GLY A 120 1.10 -2.94 4.70
C GLY A 120 1.33 -1.68 3.86
N VAL A 121 2.54 -1.53 3.29
CA VAL A 121 2.84 -0.44 2.33
C VAL A 121 2.48 -0.82 0.89
N GLY A 122 1.80 -1.95 0.68
CA GLY A 122 1.24 -2.34 -0.60
C GLY A 122 2.13 -3.23 -1.46
N ASN A 123 3.11 -3.98 -0.92
CA ASN A 123 4.00 -4.81 -1.76
C ASN A 123 3.23 -5.84 -2.60
N LEU A 124 2.36 -6.63 -1.95
CA LEU A 124 1.51 -7.60 -2.65
C LEU A 124 0.55 -6.91 -3.62
N ALA A 125 -0.14 -5.87 -3.16
CA ALA A 125 -1.06 -5.08 -3.99
C ALA A 125 -0.37 -4.50 -5.23
N TRP A 126 0.89 -4.04 -5.11
CA TRP A 126 1.66 -3.50 -6.23
C TRP A 126 1.91 -4.56 -7.29
N HIS A 127 2.36 -5.75 -6.89
CA HIS A 127 2.56 -6.87 -7.82
C HIS A 127 1.24 -7.33 -8.45
N LEU A 128 0.17 -7.39 -7.67
CA LEU A 128 -1.17 -7.72 -8.17
C LEU A 128 -1.59 -6.73 -9.25
N VAL A 129 -1.45 -5.43 -9.02
CA VAL A 129 -1.79 -4.37 -9.97
C VAL A 129 -0.91 -4.46 -11.24
N ALA A 130 0.41 -4.64 -11.07
CA ALA A 130 1.36 -4.76 -12.17
C ALA A 130 1.08 -5.97 -13.09
N ALA A 131 0.50 -7.04 -12.54
CA ALA A 131 0.14 -8.24 -13.31
C ALA A 131 -1.14 -8.08 -14.14
N GLN A 132 -1.92 -7.01 -13.95
CA GLN A 132 -3.18 -6.79 -14.65
C GLN A 132 -2.96 -6.23 -16.06
N SER A 133 -3.88 -6.55 -16.96
CA SER A 133 -3.86 -6.01 -18.34
C SER A 133 -4.13 -4.50 -18.40
N ASN A 134 -4.85 -3.96 -17.40
CA ASN A 134 -5.07 -2.52 -17.24
C ASN A 134 -4.85 -2.11 -15.77
N PRO A 135 -3.60 -1.83 -15.36
CA PRO A 135 -3.24 -1.50 -13.99
C PRO A 135 -3.99 -0.28 -13.44
N ALA A 136 -4.09 0.80 -14.23
CA ALA A 136 -4.73 2.04 -13.80
C ALA A 136 -6.21 1.83 -13.48
N ARG A 137 -6.93 1.12 -14.37
CA ARG A 137 -8.33 0.74 -14.14
C ARG A 137 -8.47 -0.15 -12.92
N PHE A 138 -7.58 -1.13 -12.74
CA PHE A 138 -7.65 -2.04 -11.61
C PHE A 138 -7.49 -1.29 -10.26
N VAL A 139 -6.55 -0.35 -10.17
CA VAL A 139 -6.41 0.53 -8.99
C VAL A 139 -7.69 1.31 -8.75
N ARG A 140 -8.20 1.97 -9.80
CA ARG A 140 -9.40 2.82 -9.72
C ARG A 140 -10.65 2.06 -9.32
N GLU A 141 -10.91 0.90 -9.93
CA GLU A 141 -12.21 0.22 -9.85
C GLU A 141 -12.19 -1.02 -8.95
N ASN A 142 -11.09 -1.78 -8.97
CA ASN A 142 -11.10 -3.17 -8.49
C ASN A 142 -10.33 -3.40 -7.19
N LEU A 143 -9.40 -2.52 -6.81
CA LEU A 143 -8.58 -2.73 -5.61
C LEU A 143 -9.22 -2.13 -4.34
N VAL A 144 -9.22 -2.91 -3.27
CA VAL A 144 -9.64 -2.52 -1.91
C VAL A 144 -8.48 -2.81 -0.95
N LEU A 145 -8.12 -1.85 -0.12
CA LEU A 145 -6.96 -1.92 0.77
C LEU A 145 -7.40 -1.77 2.23
N ILE A 146 -6.96 -2.68 3.09
CA ILE A 146 -7.20 -2.60 4.52
C ILE A 146 -5.88 -2.78 5.25
N ASP A 147 -5.65 -1.95 6.26
CA ASP A 147 -4.59 -2.21 7.23
C ASP A 147 -4.92 -1.56 8.57
N VAL A 148 -4.49 -2.19 9.66
CA VAL A 148 -4.62 -1.63 11.01
C VAL A 148 -3.59 -0.52 11.26
N ASP A 149 -2.45 -0.56 10.57
CA ASP A 149 -1.44 0.49 10.60
C ASP A 149 -1.75 1.57 9.57
N GLU A 150 -2.36 2.66 10.04
CA GLU A 150 -2.74 3.80 9.20
C GLU A 150 -1.56 4.39 8.41
N THR A 151 -0.34 4.36 8.98
CA THR A 151 0.86 4.83 8.27
C THR A 151 1.16 3.96 7.06
N ALA A 152 0.98 2.65 7.18
CA ALA A 152 1.20 1.70 6.11
C ALA A 152 0.12 1.88 5.02
N LEU A 153 -1.16 1.90 5.42
CA LEU A 153 -2.31 2.09 4.51
C LEU A 153 -2.18 3.36 3.65
N ARG A 154 -1.90 4.51 4.28
CA ARG A 154 -1.72 5.79 3.56
C ARG A 154 -0.52 5.72 2.60
N SER A 155 0.54 5.01 2.99
CA SER A 155 1.70 4.80 2.11
C SER A 155 1.33 3.94 0.90
N ALA A 156 0.60 2.84 1.10
CA ALA A 156 0.15 1.96 0.03
C ALA A 156 -0.68 2.72 -1.01
N VAL A 157 -1.67 3.50 -0.57
CA VAL A 157 -2.53 4.30 -1.45
C VAL A 157 -1.70 5.30 -2.26
N ALA A 158 -0.78 6.02 -1.61
CA ALA A 158 0.04 7.02 -2.31
C ALA A 158 1.02 6.38 -3.31
N LEU A 159 1.66 5.26 -2.96
CA LEU A 159 2.60 4.54 -3.82
C LEU A 159 1.88 3.93 -5.02
N LEU A 160 0.76 3.24 -4.81
CA LEU A 160 -0.03 2.64 -5.89
C LEU A 160 -0.63 3.70 -6.81
N GLY A 161 -1.15 4.78 -6.23
CA GLY A 161 -1.67 5.92 -6.99
C GLY A 161 -0.60 6.53 -7.89
N ALA A 162 0.60 6.77 -7.35
CA ALA A 162 1.70 7.34 -8.12
C ALA A 162 2.31 6.36 -9.14
N ASP A 163 2.32 5.05 -8.88
CA ASP A 163 2.97 4.11 -9.79
C ASP A 163 2.07 3.67 -10.97
N PHE A 164 0.74 3.74 -10.83
CA PHE A 164 -0.17 3.14 -11.80
C PHE A 164 -1.26 4.05 -12.35
N LEU A 165 -1.60 5.16 -11.68
CA LEU A 165 -2.57 6.10 -12.24
C LEU A 165 -1.91 7.01 -13.27
N SER A 166 -2.69 7.47 -14.24
CA SER A 166 -2.22 8.46 -15.21
C SER A 166 -2.05 9.83 -14.56
N GLY A 167 -1.21 10.67 -15.17
CA GLY A 167 -1.14 12.08 -14.79
C GLY A 167 -2.52 12.74 -14.84
N GLY A 168 -2.87 13.47 -13.79
CA GLY A 168 -4.13 14.19 -13.62
C GLY A 168 -5.32 13.30 -13.26
N ASP A 169 -5.12 12.02 -12.94
CA ASP A 169 -6.21 11.13 -12.51
C ASP A 169 -6.60 11.34 -11.02
N HIS A 170 -7.03 12.56 -10.71
CA HIS A 170 -7.51 12.94 -9.38
C HIS A 170 -8.69 12.07 -8.93
N GLU A 171 -9.56 11.70 -9.88
CA GLU A 171 -10.70 10.84 -9.61
C GLU A 171 -10.26 9.42 -9.25
N GLY A 172 -9.34 8.83 -10.01
CA GLY A 172 -8.77 7.51 -9.71
C GLY A 172 -8.12 7.45 -8.33
N LEU A 173 -7.36 8.48 -7.96
CA LEU A 173 -6.74 8.56 -6.64
C LEU A 173 -7.79 8.70 -5.52
N ALA A 174 -8.83 9.51 -5.74
CA ALA A 174 -9.93 9.65 -4.79
C ALA A 174 -10.72 8.35 -4.64
N GLN A 175 -10.96 7.61 -5.72
CA GLN A 175 -11.63 6.31 -5.70
C GLN A 175 -10.79 5.24 -4.98
N LEU A 176 -9.48 5.20 -5.21
CA LEU A 176 -8.57 4.31 -4.48
C LEU A 176 -8.63 4.61 -2.97
N TRP A 177 -8.54 5.89 -2.58
CA TRP A 177 -8.62 6.30 -1.18
C TRP A 177 -9.98 5.98 -0.54
N ALA A 178 -11.08 6.16 -1.28
CA ALA A 178 -12.43 5.82 -0.79
C ALA A 178 -12.63 4.32 -0.53
N LYS A 179 -11.82 3.46 -1.17
CA LYS A 179 -11.81 2.00 -0.96
C LYS A 179 -10.68 1.55 -0.01
N ALA A 180 -10.04 2.47 0.69
CA ALA A 180 -9.03 2.18 1.69
C ALA A 180 -9.62 2.32 3.10
N SER A 181 -9.37 1.34 3.97
CA SER A 181 -9.94 1.34 5.33
C SER A 181 -8.88 1.07 6.39
N ASN A 182 -8.78 1.97 7.38
CA ASN A 182 -7.97 1.72 8.56
C ASN A 182 -8.79 0.97 9.62
N ARG A 183 -8.60 -0.34 9.70
CA ARG A 183 -9.30 -1.20 10.67
C ARG A 183 -8.55 -2.49 10.93
N ASP A 184 -8.90 -3.13 12.04
CA ASP A 184 -8.65 -4.57 12.19
C ASP A 184 -9.63 -5.32 11.28
N PHE A 185 -9.10 -6.07 10.32
CA PHE A 185 -9.91 -6.85 9.39
C PHE A 185 -10.67 -7.99 10.09
N LEU A 186 -10.10 -8.53 11.17
CA LEU A 186 -10.71 -9.63 11.93
C LEU A 186 -11.73 -9.13 12.97
N SER A 187 -11.95 -7.81 13.07
CA SER A 187 -12.91 -7.27 14.01
C SER A 187 -14.34 -7.68 13.66
N LYS A 188 -15.17 -7.87 14.69
CA LYS A 188 -16.60 -8.23 14.53
C LYS A 188 -17.48 -7.09 14.00
N SER A 189 -16.93 -5.88 13.82
CA SER A 189 -17.69 -4.78 13.22
C SER A 189 -18.00 -5.11 11.76
N GLY A 190 -19.19 -4.72 11.30
CA GLY A 190 -19.60 -4.95 9.91
C GLY A 190 -18.57 -4.42 8.91
N LEU A 191 -18.41 -5.12 7.80
CA LEU A 191 -17.63 -4.65 6.66
C LEU A 191 -18.36 -3.49 5.98
N ALA A 192 -17.62 -2.46 5.59
CA ALA A 192 -18.16 -1.39 4.77
C ALA A 192 -18.58 -1.95 3.39
N PRO A 193 -19.51 -1.30 2.66
CA PRO A 193 -20.03 -1.84 1.40
C PRO A 193 -18.94 -2.21 0.38
N HIS A 194 -17.86 -1.42 0.28
CA HIS A 194 -16.73 -1.67 -0.61
C HIS A 194 -15.82 -2.82 -0.16
N GLU A 195 -15.89 -3.21 1.12
CA GLU A 195 -15.11 -4.32 1.70
C GLU A 195 -15.80 -5.67 1.50
N ASN A 196 -17.08 -5.68 1.10
CA ASN A 196 -17.82 -6.90 0.83
C ASN A 196 -17.44 -7.46 -0.55
N ILE A 197 -16.55 -8.45 -0.57
CA ILE A 197 -16.32 -9.26 -1.77
C ILE A 197 -17.50 -10.21 -1.92
N THR A 198 -18.54 -9.76 -2.62
CA THR A 198 -19.60 -10.65 -3.06
C THR A 198 -19.25 -11.19 -4.43
N ASP A 199 -19.24 -12.52 -4.56
CA ASP A 199 -19.16 -13.17 -5.85
C ASP A 199 -20.41 -12.78 -6.66
N SER A 200 -20.24 -11.84 -7.60
CA SER A 200 -21.30 -11.43 -8.54
C SER A 200 -21.85 -12.61 -9.37
N GLY A 201 -21.18 -13.77 -9.35
CA GLY A 201 -21.64 -15.03 -9.93
C GLY A 201 -22.70 -15.79 -9.12
N GLN A 202 -22.78 -15.60 -7.78
CA GLN A 202 -23.82 -16.27 -6.98
C GLN A 202 -25.17 -15.56 -7.04
N THR A 203 -25.19 -14.23 -7.15
CA THR A 203 -26.43 -13.46 -7.25
C THR A 203 -27.22 -13.83 -8.51
N ARG A 204 -26.53 -14.05 -9.64
CA ARG A 204 -27.15 -14.52 -10.90
C ARG A 204 -27.61 -15.98 -10.87
N ARG A 205 -27.07 -16.83 -9.98
CA ARG A 205 -27.53 -18.22 -9.82
C ARG A 205 -28.81 -18.33 -9.01
N ARG A 206 -29.04 -17.43 -8.05
CA ARG A 206 -30.30 -17.40 -7.27
C ARG A 206 -31.49 -16.95 -8.11
N GLU A 207 -31.32 -15.93 -8.96
CA GLU A 207 -32.39 -15.48 -9.85
C GLU A 207 -32.77 -16.51 -10.93
N LYS A 208 -31.85 -17.39 -11.34
CA LYS A 208 -32.13 -18.49 -12.28
C LYS A 208 -32.71 -19.75 -11.64
N LEU A 209 -32.72 -19.86 -10.31
CA LEU A 209 -33.20 -21.05 -9.60
C LEU A 209 -34.54 -20.87 -8.89
N GLY A 210 -35.18 -19.69 -8.99
CA GLY A 210 -36.57 -19.52 -8.56
C GLY A 210 -36.83 -19.91 -7.10
N PHE A 211 -36.01 -19.41 -6.19
CA PHE A 211 -36.29 -19.40 -4.74
C PHE A 211 -36.53 -17.98 -4.27
#